data_AF-A0A9P5GZV9-F1
#
_entry.id   AF-A0A9P5GZV9-F1
#
_cell.length_a   1.000
_cell.length_b   1.000
_cell.length_c   1.000
_cell.angle_alpha   90.00
_cell.angle_beta   90.00
_cell.angle_gamma   90.00
#
_symmetry.space_group_name_H-M   'P 1'
#
loop_
_entity.id
_entity.type
_entity.pdbx_description
1 polymer ?
#
loop_
_entity_poly.entity_id
_entity_poly.type
_entity_poly.pdbx_seq_one_letter_code
_entity_poly.pdbx_strand_id
1 'polypeptide(L)'
;MGGGGKIPYPKHVWSPAGGWYAQPANWRGNTLIAGAVMFGIVAITWNFSAGRETWARKPEAWEWHPSRYWSKQLIEWDKEDRLKAEQTKESK
;
A
#
# COMPACT_ATOMS: atom_id res chain seq x y z
N MET A 1 -24.28 -8.75 -20.16
CA MET A 1 -24.11 -10.06 -19.49
C MET A 1 -25.39 -10.35 -18.71
N GLY A 2 -26.28 -11.17 -19.29
CA GLY A 2 -27.56 -11.53 -18.65
C GLY A 2 -27.35 -12.71 -17.71
N GLY A 3 -27.47 -12.48 -16.40
CA GLY A 3 -27.60 -13.60 -15.46
C GLY A 3 -28.91 -14.31 -15.76
N GLY A 4 -28.86 -15.59 -16.10
CA GLY A 4 -30.05 -16.43 -16.20
C GLY A 4 -30.87 -16.38 -14.91
N GLY A 5 -32.16 -16.73 -14.99
CA GLY A 5 -33.08 -16.69 -13.85
C GLY A 5 -32.53 -17.40 -12.61
N LYS A 6 -32.82 -16.86 -11.42
CA LYS A 6 -32.38 -17.43 -10.14
C LYS A 6 -33.06 -18.79 -9.92
N ILE A 7 -32.26 -19.85 -9.77
CA ILE A 7 -32.75 -21.19 -9.39
C ILE A 7 -33.18 -21.16 -7.91
N PRO A 8 -34.26 -21.84 -7.50
CA PRO A 8 -34.63 -21.94 -6.09
C PRO A 8 -33.48 -22.48 -5.22
N TYR A 9 -33.28 -21.86 -4.06
CA TYR A 9 -32.24 -22.22 -3.09
C TYR A 9 -32.77 -22.11 -1.65
N PRO A 10 -32.18 -22.83 -0.68
CA PRO A 10 -32.62 -22.78 0.71
C PRO A 10 -32.30 -21.40 1.33
N LYS A 11 -33.31 -20.71 1.85
CA LYS A 11 -33.20 -19.34 2.39
C LYS A 11 -32.64 -19.25 3.80
N HIS A 12 -32.68 -20.36 4.54
CA HIS A 12 -32.29 -20.40 5.96
C HIS A 12 -30.86 -20.91 6.18
N VAL A 13 -30.15 -21.24 5.10
CA VAL A 13 -28.75 -21.67 5.18
C VAL A 13 -27.86 -20.44 5.21
N TRP A 14 -26.97 -20.37 6.19
CA TRP A 14 -25.98 -19.31 6.34
C TRP A 14 -24.57 -19.86 6.14
N SER A 15 -23.72 -19.07 5.50
CA SER A 15 -22.29 -19.32 5.36
C SER A 15 -21.53 -17.99 5.44
N PRO A 16 -20.30 -17.98 5.98
CA PRO A 16 -19.51 -16.76 6.13
C PRO A 16 -19.14 -16.09 4.81
N ALA A 17 -19.04 -16.87 3.71
CA ALA A 17 -18.75 -16.34 2.38
C ALA A 17 -20.02 -15.82 1.65
N GLY A 18 -21.19 -15.93 2.28
CA GLY A 18 -22.48 -15.69 1.66
C GLY A 18 -23.16 -16.99 1.19
N GLY A 19 -24.04 -16.87 0.20
CA GLY A 19 -24.80 -18.00 -0.34
C GLY A 19 -25.18 -17.76 -1.79
N TRP A 20 -26.26 -18.39 -2.24
CA TRP A 20 -26.73 -18.26 -3.61
C TRP A 20 -27.17 -16.84 -3.95
N TYR A 21 -26.55 -16.25 -4.97
CA TYR A 21 -26.87 -14.92 -5.51
C TYR A 21 -26.89 -13.82 -4.44
N ALA A 22 -25.93 -13.86 -3.50
CA ALA A 22 -25.82 -12.89 -2.42
C ALA A 22 -25.66 -11.46 -2.97
N GLN A 23 -26.69 -10.63 -2.76
CA GLN A 23 -26.70 -9.23 -3.17
C GLN A 23 -27.31 -8.40 -2.04
N PRO A 24 -26.56 -8.20 -0.92
CA PRO A 24 -27.07 -7.46 0.22
C PRO A 24 -27.28 -5.99 -0.18
N ALA A 25 -28.32 -5.35 0.37
CA ALA A 25 -28.64 -3.95 0.08
C ALA A 25 -27.47 -3.00 0.40
N ASN A 26 -26.67 -3.33 1.41
CA ASN A 26 -25.59 -2.49 1.93
C ASN A 26 -24.19 -2.85 1.39
N TRP A 27 -24.09 -3.56 0.26
CA TRP A 27 -22.80 -4.04 -0.27
C TRP A 27 -21.75 -2.92 -0.40
N ARG A 28 -22.16 -1.72 -0.83
CA ARG A 28 -21.25 -0.57 -1.00
C ARG A 28 -20.63 -0.12 0.32
N GLY A 29 -21.44 0.02 1.35
CA GLY A 29 -20.98 0.43 2.68
C GLY A 29 -20.04 -0.61 3.28
N ASN A 30 -20.39 -1.90 3.19
CA ASN A 30 -19.57 -2.98 3.69
C ASN A 30 -18.21 -3.05 2.96
N THR A 31 -18.19 -2.89 1.64
CA THR A 31 -16.94 -2.86 0.87
C THR A 31 -16.08 -1.64 1.22
N LEU A 32 -16.70 -0.47 1.44
CA LEU A 32 -15.97 0.72 1.86
C LEU A 32 -15.31 0.52 3.22
N ILE A 33 -16.04 -0.05 4.19
CA ILE A 33 -15.51 -0.35 5.52
C ILE A 33 -14.36 -1.36 5.41
N ALA A 34 -14.55 -2.46 4.67
CA ALA A 34 -13.50 -3.46 4.47
C ALA A 34 -12.25 -2.85 3.82
N GLY A 35 -12.42 -2.01 2.79
CA GLY A 35 -11.35 -1.29 2.13
C GLY A 35 -10.61 -0.33 3.08
N ALA A 36 -11.35 0.43 3.90
CA ALA A 36 -10.76 1.34 4.87
C ALA A 36 -9.94 0.61 5.95
N VAL A 37 -10.42 -0.54 6.44
CA VAL A 37 -9.69 -1.38 7.40
C VAL A 37 -8.41 -1.92 6.76
N MET A 38 -8.49 -2.49 5.55
CA MET A 38 -7.30 -2.98 4.84
C MET A 38 -6.28 -1.88 4.60
N PHE A 39 -6.73 -0.70 4.15
CA PHE A 39 -5.86 0.46 3.94
C PHE A 39 -5.17 0.88 5.24
N GLY A 40 -5.89 0.94 6.35
CA GLY A 40 -5.33 1.26 7.65
C GLY A 40 -4.22 0.29 8.08
N ILE A 41 -4.45 -1.01 7.93
CA ILE A 41 -3.46 -2.05 8.24
C ILE A 41 -2.20 -1.89 7.37
N VAL A 42 -2.39 -1.68 6.06
CA VAL A 42 -1.27 -1.48 5.12
C VAL A 42 -0.48 -0.22 5.48
N ALA A 43 -1.14 0.90 5.75
CA ALA A 43 -0.48 2.16 6.09
C ALA A 43 0.36 2.06 7.38
N ILE A 44 -0.16 1.40 8.42
CA ILE A 44 0.56 1.19 9.68
C ILE A 44 1.78 0.28 9.44
N THR A 45 1.58 -0.86 8.77
CA THR A 45 2.65 -1.82 8.49
C THR A 45 3.74 -1.20 7.62
N TRP A 46 3.34 -0.41 6.62
CA TRP A 46 4.25 0.33 5.75
C TRP A 46 5.12 1.30 6.53
N ASN A 47 4.52 2.16 7.37
CA ASN A 47 5.26 3.14 8.16
C ASN A 47 6.22 2.46 9.14
N PHE A 48 5.77 1.38 9.78
CA PHE A 48 6.60 0.57 10.67
C PHE A 48 7.81 -0.04 9.94
N SER A 49 7.59 -0.55 8.74
CA SER A 49 8.62 -1.14 7.87
C SER A 49 9.61 -0.08 7.38
N ALA A 50 9.11 1.02 6.80
CA ALA A 50 9.93 2.13 6.29
C ALA A 50 10.81 2.75 7.37
N GLY A 51 10.35 2.81 8.62
CA GLY A 51 11.14 3.29 9.75
C GLY A 51 12.25 2.33 10.23
N ARG A 52 12.21 1.05 9.82
CA ARG A 52 13.18 0.01 10.17
C ARG A 52 14.04 -0.43 8.99
N GLU A 53 13.77 0.12 7.80
CA GLU A 53 14.53 -0.19 6.60
C GLU A 53 15.98 0.28 6.78
N THR A 54 16.92 -0.66 6.71
CA THR A 54 18.35 -0.39 6.78
C THR A 54 19.06 -0.93 5.54
N TRP A 55 19.95 -0.13 4.98
CA TRP A 55 20.73 -0.42 3.79
C TRP A 55 22.18 -0.72 4.17
N ALA A 56 22.68 -1.86 3.70
CA ALA A 56 24.06 -2.30 3.93
C ALA A 56 25.09 -1.40 3.23
N ARG A 57 24.73 -0.86 2.06
CA ARG A 57 25.54 0.10 1.30
C ARG A 57 24.68 1.20 0.72
N LYS A 58 25.30 2.34 0.43
CA LYS A 58 24.67 3.40 -0.34
C LYS A 58 24.50 2.95 -1.79
N PRO A 59 23.29 3.08 -2.39
CA PRO A 59 23.09 2.77 -3.80
C PRO A 59 23.85 3.75 -4.69
N GLU A 60 24.20 3.30 -5.89
CA GLU A 60 24.91 4.14 -6.85
C GLU A 60 23.97 5.20 -7.46
N ALA A 61 24.52 6.31 -7.93
CA ALA A 61 23.72 7.46 -8.38
C ALA A 61 22.80 7.15 -9.57
N TRP A 62 23.15 6.14 -10.38
CA TRP A 62 22.35 5.69 -11.53
C TRP A 62 21.26 4.68 -11.15
N GLU A 63 21.30 4.13 -9.93
CA GLU A 63 20.38 3.08 -9.50
C GLU A 63 19.11 3.68 -8.89
N TRP A 64 17.98 3.44 -9.55
CA TRP A 64 16.68 3.90 -9.09
C TRP A 64 16.02 2.87 -8.17
N HIS A 65 15.60 3.31 -7.00
CA HIS A 65 14.83 2.51 -6.05
C HIS A 65 13.58 3.26 -5.62
N PRO A 66 12.40 2.59 -5.60
CA PRO A 66 11.18 3.23 -5.16
C PRO A 66 11.23 3.58 -3.66
N SER A 67 12.00 2.86 -2.85
CA SER A 67 12.12 3.16 -1.42
C SER A 67 12.80 4.48 -1.12
N ARG A 68 13.45 5.14 -2.09
CA ARG A 68 13.97 6.52 -1.93
C ARG A 68 12.88 7.52 -1.53
N TYR A 69 11.60 7.24 -1.78
CA TYR A 69 10.51 8.14 -1.39
C TYR A 69 10.11 8.04 0.10
N TRP A 70 10.45 6.96 0.80
CA TRP A 70 10.01 6.73 2.19
C TRP A 70 11.06 6.20 3.15
N SER A 71 12.13 5.59 2.65
CA SER A 71 13.23 5.06 3.46
C SER A 71 14.07 6.20 4.02
N LYS A 72 14.16 6.30 5.34
CA LYS A 72 14.86 7.40 6.03
C LYS A 72 16.31 7.51 5.61
N GLN A 73 17.02 6.38 5.58
CA GLN A 73 18.45 6.32 5.27
C GLN A 73 18.75 6.80 3.83
N LEU A 74 17.92 6.40 2.86
CA LEU A 74 18.08 6.84 1.48
C LEU A 74 17.80 8.35 1.33
N ILE A 75 16.75 8.85 1.98
CA ILE A 75 16.40 10.28 1.94
C ILE A 75 17.52 11.13 2.56
N GLU A 76 18.12 10.69 3.67
CA GLU A 76 19.24 11.38 4.31
C GLU A 76 20.48 11.40 3.41
N TRP A 77 20.85 10.26 2.84
CA TRP A 77 21.94 10.18 1.86
C TRP A 77 21.73 11.06 0.63
N ASP A 78 20.51 11.13 0.10
CA ASP A 78 20.16 11.98 -1.03
C ASP A 78 20.20 13.48 -0.67
N LYS A 79 19.97 13.85 0.59
CA LYS A 79 20.15 15.23 1.08
C LYS A 79 21.63 15.58 1.22
N GLU A 80 22.42 14.68 1.79
CA GLU A 80 23.87 14.87 1.93
C GLU A 80 24.56 15.06 0.58
N ASP A 81 24.18 14.29 -0.44
CA ASP A 81 24.77 14.42 -1.78
C ASP A 81 24.44 15.76 -2.43
N ARG A 82 23.22 16.28 -2.22
CA ARG A 82 22.83 17.62 -2.70
C ARG A 82 23.66 18.71 -2.03
N LEU A 83 23.80 18.65 -0.70
CA LEU A 83 24.61 19.62 0.06
C LEU A 83 26.08 19.60 -0.37
N LYS A 84 26.66 18.41 -0.56
CA LYS A 84 28.04 18.28 -1.07
C LYS A 84 28.19 18.86 -2.47
N ALA A 85 27.20 18.65 -3.35
CA ALA A 85 27.21 19.20 -4.69
C ALA A 85 27.10 20.74 -4.68
N GLU A 86 26.34 21.32 -3.75
CA GLU A 86 26.24 22.78 -3.56
C GLU A 86 27.56 23.37 -3.03
N GLN A 87 28.14 22.79 -1.98
CA GLN A 87 29.42 23.22 -1.43
C GLN A 87 30.56 23.18 -2.47
N THR A 88 30.59 22.10 -3.28
CA THR A 88 31.59 21.97 -4.35
C THR A 88 31.44 23.07 -5.41
N LYS A 89 30.20 23.49 -5.71
CA LYS A 89 29.93 24.60 -6.64
C LYS A 89 30.35 25.94 -6.05
N GLU A 90 30.15 26.17 -4.76
CA GLU A 90 30.54 27.42 -4.09
C GLU A 90 32.06 27.55 -3.92
N SER A 91 32.77 26.43 -3.77
CA SER A 91 34.23 26.41 -3.63
C SER A 91 35.01 26.64 -4.94
N LYS A 92 34.31 26.70 -6.08
CA LYS A 92 34.88 26.70 -7.43
C LYS A 92 34.63 28.03 -8.13
#